data_AF-A0A1M4Y1Y6-F1
#
_entry.id   AF-A0A1M4Y1Y6-F1
#
_cell.length_a   1.000
_cell.length_b   1.000
_cell.length_c   1.000
_cell.angle_alpha   90.00
_cell.angle_beta   90.00
_cell.angle_gamma   90.00
#
_symmetry.space_group_name_H-M   'P 1'
#
loop_
_entity.id
_entity.type
_entity.pdbx_description
1 polymer ?
#
loop_
_entity_poly.entity_id
_entity_poly.type
_entity_poly.pdbx_seq_one_letter_code
_entity_poly.pdbx_strand_id
1 'polypeptide(L)' 'MHTNNCIKNLLGFKDVIITKVLDNVCYEIYLEMKKKPHTCPRCNSETRRV' A
#
# COMPACT_ATOMS: atom_id res chain seq x y z
N MET A 1 22.99 20.93 -8.73
CA MET A 1 22.44 19.58 -8.50
C MET A 1 21.22 19.72 -7.61
N HIS A 2 20.03 19.92 -8.19
CA HIS A 2 18.81 20.04 -7.37
C HIS A 2 18.43 18.68 -6.81
N THR A 3 18.61 18.52 -5.50
CA THR A 3 18.06 17.40 -4.74
C THR A 3 16.54 17.56 -4.69
N ASN A 4 15.88 17.03 -5.73
CA ASN A 4 14.43 16.89 -5.78
C ASN A 4 14.01 15.86 -4.72
N ASN A 5 14.02 16.25 -3.46
CA ASN A 5 13.47 15.49 -2.34
C ASN A 5 11.95 15.48 -2.49
N CYS A 6 11.45 14.65 -3.40
CA CYS A 6 10.04 14.44 -3.63
C CYS A 6 9.51 13.61 -2.47
N ILE A 7 9.12 14.24 -1.36
CA ILE A 7 8.21 13.61 -0.40
C ILE A 7 6.86 13.50 -1.12
N LYS A 8 6.67 12.44 -1.90
CA LYS A 8 5.34 12.01 -2.27
C LYS A 8 4.73 11.46 -1.00
N ASN A 9 3.96 12.29 -0.31
CA ASN A 9 3.02 11.78 0.69
C ASN A 9 2.24 10.66 -0.01
N LEU A 10 2.46 9.41 0.43
CA LEU A 10 1.75 8.24 -0.05
C LEU A 10 0.32 8.32 0.50
N LEU A 11 -0.45 9.28 -0.03
CA LEU A 11 -1.81 9.61 0.36
C LEU A 11 -2.67 8.36 0.18
N GLY A 12 -3.19 7.83 1.29
CA GLY A 12 -4.07 6.65 1.31
C GLY A 12 -3.51 5.44 2.08
N PHE A 13 -2.22 5.42 2.37
CA PHE A 13 -1.61 4.36 3.17
C PHE A 13 -1.65 4.72 4.66
N LYS A 14 -2.67 4.21 5.35
CA LYS A 14 -2.76 4.20 6.82
C LYS A 14 -2.71 2.74 7.28
N ASP A 15 -1.93 2.46 8.33
CA ASP A 15 -1.75 1.12 8.90
C ASP A 15 -1.18 0.08 7.91
N VAL A 16 -0.07 0.41 7.26
CA VAL A 16 0.68 -0.51 6.37
C VAL A 16 1.66 -1.37 7.15
N ILE A 17 1.90 -2.58 6.66
CA ILE A 17 2.97 -3.46 7.13
C ILE A 17 4.09 -3.43 6.09
N ILE A 18 5.31 -3.09 6.50
CA ILE A 18 6.48 -3.24 5.65
C ILE A 18 6.84 -4.72 5.64
N THR A 19 6.74 -5.36 4.47
CA THR A 19 6.98 -6.80 4.34
C THR A 19 8.40 -7.10 3.89
N LYS A 20 9.05 -6.14 3.23
CA LYS A 20 10.42 -6.28 2.73
C LYS A 20 11.05 -4.92 2.48
N VAL A 21 12.32 -4.79 2.81
CA VAL A 21 13.18 -3.67 2.43
C VAL A 21 14.40 -4.25 1.71
N LEU A 22 14.68 -3.75 0.51
CA LEU A 22 15.92 -4.07 -0.20
C LEU A 22 16.78 -2.81 -0.29
N ASP A 23 18.06 -3.00 0.02
CA ASP A 23 19.08 -1.98 -0.07
C ASP A 23 20.03 -2.33 -1.24
N ASN A 24 19.81 -1.68 -2.38
CA ASN A 24 20.59 -1.84 -3.60
C ASN A 24 21.15 -0.47 -4.02
N VAL A 25 21.09 -0.12 -5.31
CA VAL A 25 21.40 1.24 -5.77
C VAL A 25 20.35 2.26 -5.28
N CYS A 26 19.14 1.79 -4.98
CA CYS A 26 18.04 2.54 -4.36
C CYS A 26 17.37 1.67 -3.28
N TYR A 27 16.64 2.32 -2.36
CA TYR A 27 15.76 1.62 -1.42
C TYR A 27 14.47 1.18 -2.10
N GLU A 28 14.19 -0.12 -2.08
CA GLU A 28 12.89 -0.66 -2.47
C GLU A 28 12.13 -1.08 -1.21
N ILE A 29 10.96 -0.48 -1.00
CA ILE A 29 10.11 -0.73 0.17
C ILE A 29 8.82 -1.39 -0.31
N TYR A 30 8.57 -2.61 0.16
CA TYR A 30 7.35 -3.34 -0.12
C TYR A 30 6.38 -3.19 1.03
N LEU A 31 5.14 -2.84 0.70
CA LEU A 31 4.07 -2.56 1.65
C LEU A 31 2.92 -3.53 1.42
N GLU A 32 2.35 -4.06 2.50
CA GLU A 32 1.09 -4.80 2.49
C GLU A 32 0.04 -4.04 3.31
N MET A 33 -1.19 -4.01 2.80
CA MET A 33 -2.34 -3.49 3.51
C MET A 33 -3.28 -4.64 3.86
N LYS A 34 -3.86 -4.60 5.06
CA LYS A 34 -4.95 -5.51 5.41
C LYS A 34 -6.09 -5.33 4.39
N LYS A 35 -6.44 -6.40 3.68
CA LYS A 35 -7.60 -6.42 2.80
C LYS A 35 -8.85 -6.12 3.62
N LYS A 36 -9.51 -5.00 3.33
CA LYS A 36 -10.79 -4.67 3.94
C LYS A 36 -11.88 -5.56 3.32
N PRO A 37 -12.78 -6.16 4.11
CA PRO A 37 -13.97 -6.78 3.56
C PRO A 37 -14.76 -5.73 2.79
N HIS A 38 -15.27 -6.13 1.63
CA HIS A 38 -16.20 -5.32 0.85
C HIS A 38 -17.53 -6.06 0.73
N THR A 39 -18.57 -5.29 0.49
CA THR A 39 -19.91 -5.80 0.28
C THR A 39 -20.12 -6.01 -1.21
N CYS A 40 -20.48 -7.22 -1.62
CA CYS A 40 -20.84 -7.50 -3.01
C CYS A 40 -22.12 -6.71 -3.37
N PRO A 41 -22.12 -5.84 -4.39
CA PRO A 41 -23.29 -5.02 -4.72
C PRO A 41 -24.46 -5.85 -5.29
N ARG A 42 -24.22 -7.12 -5.68
CA ARG A 42 -25.23 -8.01 -6.27
C ARG A 42 -25.99 -8.83 -5.23
N CYS A 43 -25.29 -9.30 -4.19
CA CYS A 43 -25.87 -10.21 -3.20
C CYS A 43 -25.70 -9.73 -1.75
N ASN A 44 -25.10 -8.56 -1.54
CA ASN A 44 -24.80 -7.95 -0.24
C ASN A 44 -23.96 -8.82 0.71
N SER A 45 -23.38 -9.92 0.24
CA SER A 45 -22.48 -10.75 1.05
C SER A 45 -21.14 -10.03 1.25
N GLU A 46 -20.57 -10.18 2.44
CA GLU A 46 -19.17 -9.80 2.66
C GLU A 46 -18.24 -10.70 1.85
N THR A 47 -17.28 -10.08 1.18
CA THR A 47 -16.26 -10.77 0.40
C THR A 47 -14.92 -10.09 0.58
N ARG A 48 -13.86 -10.89 0.43
CA ARG A 48 -12.45 -10.44 0.40
C ARG A 48 -11.87 -10.48 -1.03
N ARG A 49 -12.68 -10.90 -2.02
CA ARG A 49 -12.36 -10.94 -3.46
C ARG A 49 -12.78 -9.64 -4.14
N VAL A 50 -11.85 -8.69 -4.26
CA VAL A 50 -12.07 -7.49 -5.08
C VAL A 50 -12.02 -7.88 -6.55
#